data_AF-A0A9W8YU42-F1
#
_entry.id   AF-A0A9W8YU42-F1
#
_cell.length_a   1.000
_cell.length_b   1.000
_cell.length_c   1.000
_cell.angle_alpha   90.00
_cell.angle_beta   90.00
_cell.angle_gamma   90.00
#
_symmetry.space_group_name_H-M   'P 1'
#
loop_
_entity.id
_entity.type
_entity.pdbx_description
1 polymer ?
#
loop_
_entity_poly.entity_id
_entity_poly.type
_entity_poly.pdbx_seq_one_letter_code
_entity_poly.pdbx_strand_id
1 'polypeptide(L)'
;MRLEGLTTADWAVITEYVEVLRPLKTATELLEGRGSKQLRLNGRFGAIYEVIPAFEQLIAAFEDQLIMWEKVDFEQLGAPEDHMAINLRAAVAKLKLYYSKLSDSPAYYAAI
;
A
#
# COMPACT_ATOMS: atom_id res chain seq x y z
N MET A 1 7.31 35.70 -11.57
CA MET A 1 6.57 34.46 -11.89
C MET A 1 5.94 33.98 -10.60
N ARG A 2 4.64 34.24 -10.37
CA ARG A 2 3.93 33.62 -9.24
C ARG A 2 3.75 32.16 -9.63
N LEU A 3 4.28 31.23 -8.84
CA LEU A 3 3.86 29.84 -8.91
C LEU A 3 2.39 29.86 -8.50
N GLU A 4 1.48 29.69 -9.46
CA GLU A 4 0.07 29.48 -9.12
C GLU A 4 0.00 28.21 -8.24
N GLY A 5 -0.69 28.32 -7.10
CA GLY A 5 -0.77 27.23 -6.14
C GLY A 5 -1.58 26.06 -6.67
N LEU A 6 -1.56 24.94 -5.94
CA LEU A 6 -2.37 23.76 -6.22
C LEU A 6 -3.85 24.15 -6.32
N THR A 7 -4.49 23.75 -7.42
CA THR A 7 -5.93 23.92 -7.65
C THR A 7 -6.73 22.98 -6.78
N THR A 8 -8.06 23.20 -6.69
CA THR A 8 -8.95 22.27 -5.96
C THR A 8 -8.89 20.85 -6.51
N ALA A 9 -8.74 20.68 -7.82
CA ALA A 9 -8.58 19.37 -8.45
C ALA A 9 -7.27 18.70 -8.03
N ASP A 10 -6.16 19.45 -8.02
CA ASP A 10 -4.87 18.92 -7.58
C ASP A 10 -4.91 18.45 -6.11
N TRP A 11 -5.59 19.20 -5.24
CA TRP A 11 -5.78 18.80 -3.84
C TRP A 11 -6.64 17.56 -3.68
N ALA A 12 -7.65 17.36 -4.54
CA ALA A 12 -8.47 16.16 -4.53
C ALA A 12 -7.62 14.93 -4.87
N VAL A 13 -6.83 15.01 -5.95
CA VAL A 13 -5.91 13.93 -6.36
C VAL A 13 -4.91 13.61 -5.25
N ILE A 14 -4.28 14.62 -4.63
CA ILE A 14 -3.35 14.42 -3.51
C ILE A 14 -4.03 13.68 -2.34
N THR A 15 -5.27 14.06 -2.02
CA THR A 15 -6.03 13.43 -0.93
C THR A 15 -6.29 11.96 -1.23
N GLU A 16 -6.67 11.62 -2.46
CA GLU A 16 -6.85 10.24 -2.89
C GLU A 16 -5.56 9.43 -2.75
N TYR A 17 -4.41 9.96 -3.18
CA TYR A 17 -3.12 9.29 -3.01
C TYR A 17 -2.75 9.11 -1.53
N VAL A 18 -3.04 10.08 -0.66
CA VAL A 18 -2.79 9.93 0.79
C VAL A 18 -3.59 8.77 1.37
N GLU A 19 -4.84 8.58 0.95
CA GLU A 19 -5.66 7.43 1.36
C GLU A 19 -5.08 6.10 0.85
N VAL A 20 -4.63 6.04 -0.40
CA VAL A 20 -3.97 4.85 -0.98
C VAL A 20 -2.64 4.53 -0.29
N LEU A 21 -1.90 5.53 0.17
CA LEU A 21 -0.61 5.33 0.83
C LEU A 21 -0.74 4.92 2.30
N ARG A 22 -1.90 5.10 2.94
CA ARG A 22 -2.08 4.78 4.36
C ARG A 22 -1.80 3.31 4.71
N PRO A 23 -2.31 2.30 3.97
CA PRO A 23 -1.98 0.90 4.24
C PRO A 23 -0.48 0.61 4.12
N LEU A 24 0.20 1.22 3.14
CA LEU A 24 1.65 1.07 2.95
C LEU A 24 2.43 1.65 4.14
N LYS A 25 2.00 2.80 4.66
CA LYS A 25 2.59 3.38 5.87
C LYS A 25 2.46 2.41 7.05
N THR A 26 1.25 1.90 7.32
CA THR A 26 1.01 0.95 8.42
C THR A 26 1.86 -0.32 8.27
N ALA A 27 1.94 -0.88 7.07
CA ALA A 27 2.78 -2.05 6.82
C ALA A 27 4.27 -1.74 6.99
N THR A 28 4.72 -0.55 6.62
CA THR A 28 6.12 -0.14 6.81
C THR A 28 6.44 0.04 8.30
N GLU A 29 5.56 0.68 9.07
CA GLU A 29 5.70 0.84 10.54
C GLU A 29 5.71 -0.52 11.26
N LEU A 30 4.96 -1.51 10.76
CA LEU A 30 5.01 -2.88 11.27
C LEU A 30 6.36 -3.55 10.98
N LEU A 31 6.87 -3.40 9.75
CA LEU A 31 8.03 -4.15 9.25
C LEU A 31 9.39 -3.50 9.55
N GLU A 32 9.45 -2.20 9.87
CA GLU A 32 10.71 -1.48 10.16
C GLU A 32 11.42 -1.93 11.45
N GLY A 33 10.75 -2.77 12.25
CA GLY A 33 11.30 -3.37 13.46
C GLY A 33 11.27 -2.43 14.66
N ARG A 34 11.17 -3.00 15.87
CA ARG A 34 11.04 -2.21 17.11
C ARG A 34 12.43 -1.79 17.61
N GLY A 35 12.96 -0.74 17.01
CA GLY A 35 14.13 -0.04 17.54
C GLY A 35 13.81 0.60 18.89
N SER A 36 14.21 -0.07 19.99
CA SER A 36 14.45 0.44 21.35
C SER A 36 13.38 1.25 22.12
N LYS A 37 12.25 1.64 21.52
CA LYS A 37 11.26 2.54 22.18
C LYS A 37 10.21 1.87 23.06
N GLN A 38 10.02 0.56 22.96
CA GLN A 38 9.07 -0.17 23.80
C GLN A 38 9.75 -1.40 24.42
N LEU A 39 10.08 -1.27 25.71
CA LEU A 39 10.46 -2.33 26.64
C LEU A 39 11.79 -3.05 26.37
N ARG A 40 12.82 -2.72 27.17
CA ARG A 40 13.86 -3.58 27.81
C ARG A 40 14.38 -4.85 27.11
N LEU A 41 14.19 -5.02 25.81
CA LEU A 41 14.67 -6.11 25.00
C LEU A 41 15.34 -5.46 23.80
N ASN A 42 16.68 -5.52 23.84
CA ASN A 42 17.56 -5.05 22.79
C ASN A 42 17.06 -5.52 21.42
N GLY A 43 17.02 -4.59 20.47
CA GLY A 43 16.43 -4.75 19.14
C GLY A 43 16.61 -6.15 18.57
N ARG A 44 15.48 -6.78 18.28
CA ARG A 44 15.43 -7.91 17.37
C ARG A 44 14.73 -7.39 16.12
N PHE A 45 15.37 -7.63 14.98
CA PHE A 45 14.91 -7.32 13.63
C PHE A 45 13.40 -7.48 13.47
N GLY A 46 12.77 -6.71 12.56
CA GLY A 46 11.37 -6.93 12.17
C GLY A 46 11.14 -8.42 11.99
N ALA A 47 10.10 -8.95 12.64
CA ALA A 47 9.88 -10.38 12.66
C ALA A 47 9.60 -10.83 11.24
N ILE A 48 10.48 -11.66 10.68
CA ILE A 48 10.33 -12.10 9.28
C ILE A 48 9.01 -12.86 9.06
N TYR A 49 8.44 -13.47 10.12
CA TYR A 49 7.11 -14.08 10.12
C TYR A 49 5.96 -13.07 9.98
N GLU A 50 6.17 -11.77 10.19
CA GLU A 50 5.16 -10.71 10.00
C GLU A 50 5.08 -10.24 8.55
N VAL A 51 6.07 -10.60 7.71
CA VAL A 51 6.15 -10.16 6.32
C VAL A 51 4.97 -10.67 5.49
N ILE A 52 4.67 -11.98 5.50
CA ILE A 52 3.54 -12.52 4.72
C ILE A 52 2.20 -11.94 5.20
N PRO A 53 1.88 -11.92 6.51
CA PRO A 53 0.66 -11.28 7.00
C PRO A 53 0.54 -9.80 6.60
N ALA A 54 1.66 -9.06 6.61
CA ALA A 54 1.66 -7.65 6.16
C ALA A 54 1.33 -7.54 4.66
N PHE A 55 1.88 -8.42 3.82
CA PHE A 55 1.54 -8.46 2.40
C PHE A 55 0.08 -8.87 2.15
N GLU A 56 -0.45 -9.85 2.90
CA GLU A 56 -1.86 -10.26 2.79
C GLU A 56 -2.80 -9.10 3.12
N GLN A 57 -2.51 -8.36 4.20
CA GLN A 57 -3.28 -7.17 4.57
C GLN A 57 -3.16 -6.05 3.52
N LEU A 58 -1.97 -5.83 2.95
CA LEU A 58 -1.77 -4.84 1.88
C LEU A 58 -2.55 -5.20 0.61
N ILE A 59 -2.50 -6.46 0.19
CA ILE A 59 -3.24 -6.94 -0.98
C ILE A 59 -4.74 -6.75 -0.75
N ALA A 60 -5.27 -7.20 0.39
CA ALA A 60 -6.67 -7.04 0.73
C ALA A 60 -7.10 -5.56 0.73
N ALA A 61 -6.32 -4.68 1.38
CA ALA A 61 -6.63 -3.26 1.43
C ALA A 61 -6.66 -2.60 0.03
N PHE A 62 -5.77 -2.99 -0.87
CA PHE A 62 -5.71 -2.42 -2.21
C PHE A 62 -6.79 -3.00 -3.13
N GLU A 63 -7.14 -4.28 -2.97
CA GLU A 63 -8.28 -4.89 -3.66
C GLU A 63 -9.61 -4.25 -3.22
N ASP A 64 -9.81 -4.02 -1.93
CA ASP A 64 -10.98 -3.33 -1.39
C ASP A 64 -11.12 -1.91 -1.96
N GLN A 65 -10.01 -1.17 -2.06
CA GLN A 65 -10.01 0.14 -2.72
C GLN A 65 -10.32 0.02 -4.21
N LEU A 66 -9.75 -0.98 -4.91
CA LEU A 66 -9.96 -1.16 -6.34
C LEU A 66 -11.43 -1.46 -6.69
N ILE A 67 -12.16 -2.18 -5.84
CA ILE A 67 -13.60 -2.45 -6.01
C ILE A 67 -14.42 -1.15 -6.18
N MET A 68 -14.03 -0.07 -5.49
CA MET A 68 -14.69 1.23 -5.61
C MET A 68 -14.53 1.83 -7.02
N TRP A 69 -13.42 1.54 -7.68
CA TRP A 69 -13.08 2.05 -9.01
C TRP A 69 -13.57 1.15 -10.15
N GLU A 70 -13.87 -0.13 -9.89
CA GLU A 70 -14.37 -1.07 -10.92
C GLU A 70 -15.72 -0.67 -11.49
N LYS A 71 -16.52 0.09 -10.73
CA LYS A 71 -17.87 0.53 -11.13
C LYS A 71 -17.88 1.91 -11.78
N VAL A 72 -16.74 2.58 -11.88
CA VAL A 72 -16.65 3.92 -12.46
C VAL A 72 -16.59 3.81 -13.97
N ASP A 73 -17.52 4.46 -14.66
CA ASP A 73 -17.44 4.68 -16.10
C ASP A 73 -16.59 5.93 -16.36
N PHE A 74 -15.32 5.73 -16.68
CA PHE A 74 -14.36 6.82 -16.90
C PHE A 74 -14.63 7.62 -18.20
N GLU A 75 -15.46 7.11 -19.10
CA GLU A 75 -15.86 7.82 -20.33
C GLU A 75 -17.03 8.79 -20.07
N GLN A 76 -17.64 8.75 -18.88
CA GLN A 76 -18.74 9.63 -18.53
C GLN A 76 -18.26 11.08 -18.31
N LEU A 77 -19.03 12.05 -18.82
CA LEU A 77 -18.73 13.47 -18.61
C LEU A 77 -18.69 13.82 -17.12
N GLY A 78 -17.53 14.30 -16.66
CA GLY A 78 -17.29 14.66 -15.26
C GLY A 78 -16.87 13.50 -14.37
N ALA A 79 -16.55 12.33 -14.95
CA ALA A 79 -15.89 11.25 -14.23
C ALA A 79 -14.52 11.69 -13.68
N PRO A 80 -14.06 11.10 -12.56
CA PRO A 80 -12.69 11.27 -12.11
C PRO A 80 -11.71 10.72 -13.15
N GLU A 81 -10.46 11.17 -13.10
CA GLU A 81 -9.41 10.59 -13.93
C GLU A 81 -9.17 9.11 -13.58
N ASP A 82 -8.80 8.30 -14.57
CA ASP A 82 -8.62 6.86 -14.45
C ASP A 82 -7.28 6.45 -13.82
N HIS A 83 -6.38 7.41 -13.60
CA HIS A 83 -5.03 7.16 -13.12
C HIS A 83 -5.01 6.36 -11.81
N MET A 84 -5.97 6.59 -10.91
CA MET A 84 -6.02 5.90 -9.62
C MET A 84 -6.34 4.42 -9.80
N ALA A 85 -7.33 4.10 -10.63
CA ALA A 85 -7.72 2.73 -10.93
C ALA A 85 -6.57 1.97 -11.63
N ILE A 86 -5.89 2.61 -12.58
CA ILE A 86 -4.72 2.04 -13.27
C ILE A 86 -3.59 1.77 -12.28
N ASN A 87 -3.27 2.73 -11.42
CA ASN A 87 -2.16 2.62 -10.47
C ASN A 87 -2.45 1.58 -9.38
N LEU A 88 -3.69 1.51 -8.86
CA LEU A 88 -4.09 0.48 -7.90
C LEU A 88 -3.99 -0.93 -8.51
N ARG A 89 -4.44 -1.15 -9.75
CA ARG A 89 -4.26 -2.44 -10.44
C ARG A 89 -2.80 -2.83 -10.57
N ALA A 90 -1.95 -1.89 -10.98
CA ALA A 90 -0.51 -2.11 -11.07
C ALA A 90 0.10 -2.44 -9.69
N ALA A 91 -0.35 -1.76 -8.64
CA ALA A 91 0.11 -1.99 -7.28
C ALA A 91 -0.30 -3.38 -6.76
N VAL A 92 -1.57 -3.80 -6.93
CA VAL A 92 -2.04 -5.14 -6.57
C VAL A 92 -1.25 -6.21 -7.31
N ALA A 93 -1.04 -6.06 -8.62
CA ALA A 93 -0.24 -7.00 -9.40
C ALA A 93 1.20 -7.11 -8.88
N LYS A 94 1.82 -5.98 -8.52
CA LYS A 94 3.16 -5.94 -7.93
C LYS A 94 3.22 -6.57 -6.55
N LEU A 95 2.24 -6.31 -5.68
CA LEU A 95 2.15 -6.92 -4.36
C LEU A 95 2.00 -8.44 -4.45
N LYS A 96 1.13 -8.95 -5.33
CA LYS A 96 0.97 -10.39 -5.56
C LYS A 96 2.24 -11.04 -6.10
N LEU A 97 2.95 -10.38 -7.01
CA LEU A 97 4.24 -10.86 -7.52
C LEU A 97 5.30 -10.95 -6.41
N TYR A 98 5.31 -9.99 -5.49
CA TYR A 98 6.27 -10.00 -4.37
C TYR A 98 5.88 -11.02 -3.31
N TYR A 99 4.58 -11.13 -3.01
CA TYR A 99 4.04 -12.17 -2.14
C TYR A 99 4.43 -13.56 -2.64
N SER A 100 4.25 -13.87 -3.93
CA SER A 100 4.60 -15.19 -4.47
C SER A 100 6.08 -15.52 -4.31
N LYS A 101 6.97 -14.53 -4.51
CA LYS A 101 8.41 -14.70 -4.30
C LYS A 101 8.77 -14.95 -2.83
N LEU A 102 7.99 -14.42 -1.90
CA LEU A 102 8.20 -14.58 -0.46
C LEU A 102 7.62 -15.90 0.04
N SER A 103 6.42 -16.28 -0.41
CA SER A 103 5.78 -17.54 -0.06
C SER A 103 6.58 -18.74 -0.56
N ASP A 104 7.26 -18.60 -1.70
CA ASP A 104 8.10 -19.66 -2.27
C ASP A 104 9.49 -19.74 -1.60
N SER A 105 9.81 -18.85 -0.67
CA SER A 105 11.14 -18.76 -0.05
C SER A 105 11.29 -19.69 1.18
N PRO A 106 12.32 -20.55 1.22
CA PRO A 106 12.63 -21.37 2.39
C PRO A 106 12.86 -20.56 3.67
N ALA A 107 13.34 -19.32 3.55
CA ALA A 107 13.61 -18.44 4.69
C ALA A 107 12.34 -18.11 5.48
N TYR A 108 11.18 -18.05 4.81
CA TYR A 108 9.92 -17.77 5.47
C TYR A 108 9.37 -19.01 6.19
N TYR A 109 9.40 -20.18 5.54
CA TYR A 109 8.99 -21.43 6.17
C TYR A 109 9.80 -21.77 7.44
N ALA A 110 11.07 -21.40 7.48
CA ALA A 110 11.95 -21.65 8.62
C ALA A 110 11.78 -20.67 9.79
N ALA A 111 10.95 -19.63 9.63
CA ALA A 111 10.76 -18.58 10.63
C ALA A 111 9.51 -18.73 11.51
N ILE A 112 8.67 -19.73 11.20
CA ILE A 112 7.51 -20.16 11.98
C ILE A 112 7.94 -21.33 12.88
#